data_AF-A0A532TM33-F1
#
_entry.id   AF-A0A532TM33-F1
#
_cell.length_a   1.000
_cell.length_b   1.000
_cell.length_c   1.000
_cell.angle_alpha   90.00
_cell.angle_beta   90.00
_cell.angle_gamma   90.00
#
_symmetry.space_group_name_H-M   'P 1'
#
loop_
_entity.id
_entity.type
_entity.pdbx_description
1 polymer ?
#
loop_
_entity_poly.entity_id
_entity_poly.type
_entity_poly.pdbx_seq_one_letter_code
_entity_poly.pdbx_strand_id
1 'polypeptide(L)'
;MEDKEDQEEFRKRIKDLVDRLDKDKGTPEVYQLLLEKIEQIKRSAISKINKASRNEKVIIGLVYIIREYNMLRFDPKYPFEKDHVLEEIDALYKLIYKELQKPNPYIPDTWDIDEKKRILNNMREVLGIENMNKFYKKYKIHRLVRLKLDMRKGFQYYAYCWIIAFIILLIIFLAQRL
;
A
#
# COMPACT_ATOMS: atom_id res chain seq x y z
N MET A 1 2.54 -12.38 -26.44
CA MET A 1 3.66 -13.14 -25.85
C MET A 1 4.14 -12.54 -24.52
N GLU A 2 3.94 -11.23 -24.27
CA GLU A 2 4.28 -10.53 -23.01
C GLU A 2 3.60 -11.05 -21.73
N ASP A 3 2.41 -11.67 -21.81
CA ASP A 3 1.66 -12.09 -20.62
C ASP A 3 2.30 -13.23 -19.81
N LYS A 4 3.18 -14.03 -20.41
CA LYS A 4 3.90 -15.09 -19.69
C LYS A 4 5.09 -14.53 -18.91
N GLU A 5 5.86 -13.66 -19.54
CA GLU A 5 7.08 -13.07 -18.99
C GLU A 5 6.77 -12.20 -17.77
N ASP A 6 5.69 -11.40 -17.84
CA ASP A 6 5.22 -10.56 -16.72
C ASP A 6 4.70 -11.36 -15.52
N GLN A 7 4.04 -12.49 -15.76
CA GLN A 7 3.57 -13.39 -14.69
C GLN A 7 4.75 -14.13 -14.05
N GLU A 8 5.73 -14.48 -14.85
CA GLU A 8 6.95 -15.14 -14.42
C GLU A 8 7.81 -14.19 -13.59
N GLU A 9 7.90 -12.91 -13.97
CA GLU A 9 8.56 -11.87 -13.18
C GLU A 9 7.85 -11.64 -11.83
N PHE A 10 6.51 -11.60 -11.82
CA PHE A 10 5.76 -11.50 -10.58
C PHE A 10 5.98 -12.71 -9.67
N ARG A 11 5.91 -13.92 -10.22
CA ARG A 11 6.21 -15.16 -9.50
C ARG A 11 7.63 -15.17 -8.97
N LYS A 12 8.60 -14.69 -9.76
CA LYS A 12 10.00 -14.55 -9.36
C LYS A 12 10.15 -13.55 -8.23
N ARG A 13 9.50 -12.38 -8.28
CA ARG A 13 9.57 -11.37 -7.20
C ARG A 13 8.98 -11.88 -5.89
N ILE A 14 7.84 -12.58 -5.95
CA ILE A 14 7.23 -13.22 -4.76
C ILE A 14 8.13 -14.36 -4.26
N LYS A 15 8.65 -15.20 -5.16
CA LYS A 15 9.56 -16.29 -4.81
C LYS A 15 10.84 -15.76 -4.18
N ASP A 16 11.51 -14.78 -4.77
CA ASP A 16 12.73 -14.15 -4.22
C ASP A 16 12.48 -13.47 -2.87
N LEU A 17 11.27 -12.96 -2.64
CA LEU A 17 10.84 -12.43 -1.34
C LEU A 17 10.74 -13.55 -0.30
N VAL A 18 10.17 -14.68 -0.69
CA VAL A 18 9.94 -15.84 0.18
C VAL A 18 11.23 -16.62 0.43
N ASP A 19 12.04 -16.82 -0.61
CA ASP A 19 13.36 -17.46 -0.53
C ASP A 19 14.34 -16.63 0.31
N ARG A 20 14.14 -15.30 0.40
CA ARG A 20 14.86 -14.44 1.35
C ARG A 20 14.41 -14.67 2.79
N LEU A 21 13.11 -14.88 3.02
CA LEU A 21 12.57 -15.23 4.33
C LEU A 21 12.90 -16.68 4.74
N ASP A 22 13.18 -17.57 3.78
CA ASP A 22 13.51 -18.99 3.99
C ASP A 22 15.03 -19.25 4.19
N LYS A 23 15.88 -18.26 3.95
CA LYS A 23 17.35 -18.42 4.01
C LYS A 23 17.96 -18.29 5.42
N ASP A 24 17.23 -17.75 6.40
CA ASP A 24 17.64 -17.79 7.81
C ASP A 24 17.14 -19.08 8.46
N LYS A 25 17.82 -20.18 8.10
CA LYS A 25 17.51 -21.53 8.58
C LYS A 25 18.00 -21.74 10.00
N GLY A 26 17.10 -21.51 10.94
CA GLY A 26 17.27 -22.02 12.29
C GLY A 26 16.11 -21.67 13.20
N THR A 27 14.88 -22.13 12.97
CA THR A 27 13.85 -22.18 14.04
C THR A 27 12.61 -23.03 13.66
N PRO A 28 11.86 -23.56 14.68
CA PRO A 28 10.98 -24.74 14.60
C PRO A 28 9.64 -24.48 13.90
N GLU A 29 8.84 -25.54 13.73
CA GLU A 29 7.42 -25.72 13.29
C GLU A 29 6.55 -24.47 13.00
N VAL A 30 6.76 -23.35 13.67
CA VAL A 30 6.15 -22.04 13.38
C VAL A 30 6.54 -21.50 12.00
N TYR A 31 7.77 -21.73 11.55
CA TYR A 31 8.18 -21.35 10.20
C TYR A 31 7.42 -22.13 9.13
N GLN A 32 7.01 -23.36 9.41
CA GLN A 32 6.16 -24.16 8.51
C GLN A 32 4.77 -23.53 8.36
N LEU A 33 4.15 -23.04 9.44
CA LEU A 33 2.87 -22.34 9.36
C LEU A 33 2.98 -21.02 8.56
N LEU A 34 4.08 -20.30 8.75
CA LEU A 34 4.40 -19.08 7.98
C LEU A 34 4.60 -19.41 6.50
N LEU A 35 5.35 -20.47 6.19
CA LEU A 35 5.60 -20.97 4.84
C LEU A 35 4.32 -21.47 4.16
N GLU A 36 3.43 -22.17 4.87
CA GLU A 36 2.12 -22.60 4.35
C GLU A 36 1.22 -21.41 4.00
N LYS A 37 1.20 -20.38 4.86
CA LYS A 37 0.45 -19.14 4.60
C LYS A 37 1.06 -18.33 3.47
N ILE A 38 2.39 -18.28 3.39
CA ILE A 38 3.12 -17.73 2.26
C ILE A 38 2.77 -18.47 0.96
N GLU A 39 2.67 -19.81 0.99
CA GLU A 39 2.24 -20.60 -0.17
C GLU A 39 0.76 -20.39 -0.51
N GLN A 40 -0.10 -20.20 0.49
CA GLN A 40 -1.50 -19.80 0.27
C GLN A 40 -1.59 -18.42 -0.39
N ILE A 41 -0.77 -17.46 0.07
CA ILE A 41 -0.65 -16.12 -0.51
C ILE A 41 -0.10 -16.21 -1.93
N LYS A 42 0.92 -17.02 -2.18
CA LYS A 42 1.43 -17.30 -3.54
C LYS A 42 0.32 -17.83 -4.44
N ARG A 43 -0.46 -18.82 -4.01
CA ARG A 43 -1.58 -19.39 -4.80
C ARG A 43 -2.65 -18.34 -5.10
N SER A 44 -3.03 -17.54 -4.12
CA SER A 44 -3.99 -16.44 -4.28
C SER A 44 -3.46 -15.33 -5.18
N ALA A 45 -2.16 -15.03 -5.08
CA ALA A 45 -1.47 -14.09 -5.95
C ALA A 45 -1.37 -14.60 -7.40
N ILE A 46 -1.21 -15.91 -7.62
CA ILE A 46 -1.11 -16.56 -8.94
C ILE A 46 -2.47 -16.68 -9.67
N SER A 47 -3.59 -16.60 -8.95
CA SER A 47 -4.93 -16.61 -9.57
C SER A 47 -5.12 -15.42 -10.53
N LYS A 48 -5.66 -15.69 -11.74
CA LYS A 48 -5.81 -14.77 -12.90
C LYS A 48 -5.78 -13.28 -12.50
N ILE A 49 -4.61 -12.66 -12.63
CA ILE A 49 -4.33 -11.32 -12.09
C ILE A 49 -4.85 -10.26 -13.06
N ASN A 50 -5.66 -9.33 -12.57
CA ASN A 50 -5.82 -8.03 -13.22
C ASN A 50 -4.50 -7.26 -13.05
N LYS A 51 -3.83 -6.89 -14.15
CA LYS A 51 -2.51 -6.22 -14.13
C LYS A 51 -2.50 -4.98 -13.23
N ALA A 52 -3.62 -4.27 -13.16
CA ALA A 52 -3.81 -3.09 -12.33
C ALA A 52 -3.75 -3.38 -10.81
N SER A 53 -4.05 -4.59 -10.32
CA SER A 53 -4.08 -4.91 -8.87
C SER A 53 -2.89 -5.73 -8.38
N ARG A 54 -1.85 -5.86 -9.20
CA ARG A 54 -0.68 -6.70 -8.90
C ARG A 54 0.09 -6.22 -7.67
N ASN A 55 0.40 -4.93 -7.59
CA ASN A 55 1.16 -4.35 -6.48
C ASN A 55 0.40 -4.47 -5.16
N GLU A 56 -0.90 -4.23 -5.18
CA GLU A 56 -1.77 -4.45 -4.03
C GLU A 56 -1.63 -5.88 -3.49
N LYS A 57 -1.74 -6.91 -4.35
CA LYS A 57 -1.67 -8.29 -3.90
C LYS A 57 -0.32 -8.65 -3.27
N VAL A 58 0.79 -8.10 -3.78
CA VAL A 58 2.12 -8.25 -3.14
C VAL A 58 2.08 -7.67 -1.74
N ILE A 59 1.63 -6.42 -1.62
CA ILE A 59 1.59 -5.69 -0.35
C ILE A 59 0.69 -6.43 0.64
N ILE A 60 -0.49 -6.87 0.23
CA ILE A 60 -1.40 -7.68 1.06
C ILE A 60 -0.69 -8.94 1.55
N GLY A 61 0.06 -9.63 0.69
CA GLY A 61 0.85 -10.79 1.09
C GLY A 61 1.83 -10.47 2.23
N LEU A 62 2.62 -9.40 2.08
CA LEU A 62 3.56 -8.94 3.10
C LEU A 62 2.85 -8.55 4.41
N VAL A 63 1.68 -7.92 4.30
CA VAL A 63 0.87 -7.50 5.44
C VAL A 63 0.41 -8.68 6.28
N TYR A 64 -0.05 -9.77 5.64
CA TYR A 64 -0.42 -10.98 6.38
C TYR A 64 0.79 -11.61 7.08
N ILE A 65 1.97 -11.61 6.47
CA ILE A 65 3.20 -12.09 7.12
C ILE A 65 3.52 -11.24 8.36
N ILE A 66 3.40 -9.91 8.27
CA ILE A 66 3.60 -9.01 9.43
C ILE A 66 2.58 -9.29 10.54
N ARG A 67 1.32 -9.58 10.19
CA ARG A 67 0.29 -9.95 11.17
C ARG A 67 0.70 -11.19 11.96
N GLU A 68 1.16 -12.23 11.27
CA GLU A 68 1.59 -13.48 11.92
C GLU A 68 2.82 -13.24 12.82
N TYR A 69 3.84 -12.53 12.34
CA TYR A 69 4.98 -12.16 13.21
C TYR A 69 4.53 -11.39 14.46
N ASN A 70 3.56 -10.48 14.33
CA ASN A 70 3.01 -9.79 15.51
C ASN A 70 2.26 -10.75 16.45
N MET A 71 1.52 -11.73 15.96
CA MET A 71 0.86 -12.73 16.80
C MET A 71 1.87 -13.61 17.54
N LEU A 72 2.92 -14.05 16.84
CA LEU A 72 3.98 -14.91 17.39
C LEU A 72 4.78 -14.24 18.50
N ARG A 73 4.95 -12.91 18.46
CA ARG A 73 5.64 -12.15 19.53
C ARG A 73 4.98 -12.24 20.90
N PHE A 74 3.71 -12.63 20.95
CA PHE A 74 2.93 -12.74 22.18
C PHE A 74 2.61 -14.19 22.54
N ASP A 75 3.03 -15.18 21.73
CA ASP A 75 2.77 -16.58 22.01
C ASP A 75 3.78 -17.12 23.03
N PRO A 76 3.36 -17.47 24.27
CA PRO A 76 4.27 -17.99 25.28
C PRO A 76 4.84 -19.38 24.93
N LYS A 77 4.24 -20.09 23.96
CA LYS A 77 4.74 -21.38 23.47
C LYS A 77 6.04 -21.23 22.67
N TYR A 78 6.31 -20.05 22.14
CA TYR A 78 7.46 -19.79 21.29
C TYR A 78 8.26 -18.61 21.83
N PRO A 79 9.32 -18.86 22.61
CA PRO A 79 10.22 -17.80 23.06
C PRO A 79 11.07 -17.33 21.89
N PHE A 80 10.50 -16.51 21.01
CA PHE A 80 11.24 -15.82 19.99
C PHE A 80 12.11 -14.74 20.63
N GLU A 81 13.32 -14.54 20.10
CA GLU A 81 14.06 -13.32 20.33
C GLU A 81 13.22 -12.15 19.78
N LYS A 82 12.59 -11.41 20.69
CA LYS A 82 11.66 -10.32 20.35
C LYS A 82 12.29 -9.30 19.40
N ASP A 83 13.61 -9.13 19.49
CA ASP A 83 14.38 -8.19 18.67
C ASP A 83 14.49 -8.69 17.23
N HIS A 84 14.80 -9.97 16.99
CA HIS A 84 14.85 -10.55 15.65
C HIS A 84 13.49 -10.48 14.93
N VAL A 85 12.39 -10.75 15.63
CA VAL A 85 11.05 -10.64 15.02
C VAL A 85 10.70 -9.19 14.67
N LEU A 86 11.15 -8.23 15.47
CA LEU A 86 10.96 -6.80 15.17
C LEU A 86 11.77 -6.36 13.96
N GLU A 87 12.97 -6.90 13.76
CA GLU A 87 13.80 -6.66 12.58
C GLU A 87 13.12 -7.18 11.30
N GLU A 88 12.56 -8.40 11.34
CA GLU A 88 11.83 -8.98 10.22
C GLU A 88 10.57 -8.17 9.85
N ILE A 89 9.79 -7.76 10.87
CA ILE A 89 8.64 -6.87 10.66
C ILE A 89 9.09 -5.56 10.00
N ASP A 90 10.23 -4.99 10.40
CA ASP A 90 10.72 -3.77 9.80
C ASP A 90 11.21 -3.96 8.36
N ALA A 91 11.88 -5.08 8.08
CA ALA A 91 12.29 -5.44 6.72
C ALA A 91 11.07 -5.56 5.79
N LEU A 92 9.99 -6.19 6.25
CA LEU A 92 8.74 -6.30 5.52
C LEU A 92 8.07 -4.94 5.31
N TYR A 93 8.03 -4.07 6.33
CA TYR A 93 7.54 -2.71 6.16
C TYR A 93 8.36 -1.91 5.14
N LYS A 94 9.68 -2.05 5.14
CA LYS A 94 10.56 -1.41 4.16
C LYS A 94 10.25 -1.88 2.73
N LEU A 95 9.95 -3.15 2.56
CA LEU A 95 9.57 -3.72 1.25
C LEU A 95 8.21 -3.17 0.80
N ILE A 96 7.21 -3.15 1.68
CA ILE A 96 5.90 -2.53 1.38
C ILE A 96 6.06 -1.07 0.97
N TYR A 97 6.89 -0.30 1.70
CA TYR A 97 7.14 1.09 1.36
C TYR A 97 7.74 1.27 -0.05
N LYS A 98 8.72 0.42 -0.41
CA LYS A 98 9.31 0.42 -1.75
C LYS A 98 8.30 0.06 -2.84
N GLU A 99 7.40 -0.88 -2.59
CA GLU A 99 6.34 -1.21 -3.54
C GLU A 99 5.32 -0.07 -3.68
N LEU A 100 4.93 0.59 -2.59
CA LEU A 100 4.05 1.77 -2.61
C LEU A 100 4.67 2.99 -3.31
N GLN A 101 5.99 3.06 -3.43
CA GLN A 101 6.65 4.14 -4.18
C GLN A 101 6.57 3.96 -5.70
N LYS A 102 6.41 2.72 -6.17
CA LYS A 102 6.36 2.44 -7.60
C LYS A 102 5.05 2.97 -8.16
N PRO A 103 5.07 3.77 -9.25
CA PRO A 103 3.86 4.11 -9.96
C PRO A 103 3.27 2.84 -10.58
N ASN A 104 1.94 2.72 -10.56
CA ASN A 104 1.26 1.65 -11.27
C ASN A 104 1.15 2.01 -12.77
N PRO A 105 1.86 1.33 -13.69
CA PRO A 105 1.87 1.72 -15.11
C PRO A 105 0.52 1.50 -15.80
N TYR A 106 -0.42 0.79 -15.15
CA TYR A 106 -1.74 0.46 -15.69
C TYR A 106 -2.83 1.43 -15.22
N ILE A 107 -2.49 2.42 -14.38
CA ILE A 107 -3.45 3.33 -13.75
C ILE A 107 -2.93 4.77 -13.87
N PRO A 108 -3.80 5.77 -14.18
CA PRO A 108 -3.40 7.17 -14.17
C PRO A 108 -2.88 7.63 -12.81
N ASP A 109 -1.91 8.57 -12.78
CA ASP A 109 -1.31 9.10 -11.54
C ASP A 109 -2.34 9.58 -10.50
N THR A 110 -3.47 10.13 -10.94
CA THR A 110 -4.56 10.58 -10.07
C THR A 110 -5.24 9.42 -9.35
N TRP A 111 -5.38 8.27 -10.01
CA TRP A 111 -5.99 7.06 -9.47
C TRP A 111 -4.98 6.19 -8.73
N ASP A 112 -3.69 6.29 -9.05
CA ASP A 112 -2.58 5.63 -8.33
C ASP A 112 -2.51 6.08 -6.86
N ILE A 113 -2.79 7.37 -6.57
CA ILE A 113 -2.89 7.86 -5.19
C ILE A 113 -4.08 7.23 -4.46
N ASP A 114 -5.24 7.12 -5.10
CA ASP A 114 -6.42 6.52 -4.50
C ASP A 114 -6.25 5.01 -4.31
N GLU A 115 -5.55 4.34 -5.21
CA GLU A 115 -5.12 2.96 -5.04
C GLU A 115 -4.21 2.80 -3.81
N LYS A 116 -3.20 3.66 -3.65
CA LYS A 116 -2.32 3.64 -2.47
C LYS A 116 -3.09 3.84 -1.17
N LYS A 117 -4.05 4.77 -1.14
CA LYS A 117 -4.94 4.95 0.04
C LYS A 117 -5.76 3.69 0.32
N ARG A 118 -6.31 3.05 -0.71
CA ARG A 118 -7.07 1.82 -0.57
C ARG A 118 -6.22 0.68 -0.02
N ILE A 119 -5.00 0.50 -0.55
CA ILE A 119 -4.03 -0.48 -0.04
C ILE A 119 -3.72 -0.19 1.44
N LEU A 120 -3.39 1.05 1.79
CA LEU A 120 -3.10 1.44 3.16
C LEU A 120 -4.29 1.24 4.13
N ASN A 121 -5.53 1.40 3.67
CA ASN A 121 -6.72 1.07 4.45
C ASN A 121 -6.83 -0.44 4.70
N ASN A 122 -6.61 -1.28 3.67
CA ASN A 122 -6.59 -2.74 3.84
C ASN A 122 -5.49 -3.16 4.83
N MET A 123 -4.31 -2.52 4.78
CA MET A 123 -3.25 -2.75 5.76
C MET A 123 -3.71 -2.44 7.19
N ARG A 124 -4.45 -1.33 7.37
CA ARG A 124 -4.98 -0.93 8.68
C ARG A 124 -6.01 -1.91 9.23
N GLU A 125 -6.86 -2.46 8.37
CA GLU A 125 -7.84 -3.47 8.77
C GLU A 125 -7.15 -4.76 9.25
N VAL A 126 -6.04 -5.16 8.62
CA VAL A 126 -5.34 -6.40 8.96
C VAL A 126 -4.38 -6.22 10.16
N LEU A 127 -3.64 -5.12 10.22
CA LEU A 127 -2.58 -4.90 11.23
C LEU A 127 -3.05 -4.13 12.47
N GLY A 128 -4.21 -3.47 12.38
CA GLY A 128 -4.71 -2.56 13.40
C GLY A 128 -4.07 -1.18 13.35
N ILE A 129 -4.69 -0.25 14.07
CA ILE A 129 -4.34 1.18 14.06
C ILE A 129 -2.94 1.43 14.64
N GLU A 130 -2.56 0.73 15.71
CA GLU A 130 -1.28 0.97 16.39
C GLU A 130 -0.07 0.64 15.51
N ASN A 131 -0.09 -0.53 14.85
CA ASN A 131 0.97 -0.96 13.95
C ASN A 131 1.06 -0.06 12.72
N MET A 132 -0.10 0.35 12.18
CA MET A 132 -0.13 1.31 11.08
C MET A 132 0.40 2.68 11.47
N ASN A 133 0.14 3.17 12.68
CA ASN A 133 0.68 4.44 13.15
C ASN A 133 2.21 4.42 13.23
N LYS A 134 2.80 3.30 13.67
CA LYS A 134 4.26 3.10 13.66
C LYS A 134 4.80 3.13 12.22
N PHE A 135 4.16 2.41 11.30
CA PHE A 135 4.51 2.41 9.88
C PHE A 135 4.42 3.80 9.25
N TYR A 136 3.30 4.50 9.45
CA TYR A 136 3.07 5.86 8.96
C TYR A 136 4.12 6.86 9.43
N LYS A 137 4.47 6.80 10.74
CA LYS A 137 5.47 7.68 11.34
C LYS A 137 6.87 7.38 10.81
N LYS A 138 7.26 6.10 10.77
CA LYS A 138 8.60 5.67 10.37
C LYS A 138 8.89 5.98 8.90
N TYR A 139 7.97 5.67 8.00
CA TYR A 139 8.17 5.80 6.56
C TYR A 139 7.62 7.10 5.95
N LYS A 140 7.10 8.01 6.79
CA LYS A 140 6.54 9.32 6.35
C LYS A 140 5.53 9.17 5.21
N ILE A 141 4.62 8.20 5.31
CA ILE A 141 3.68 7.80 4.25
C ILE A 141 2.81 8.97 3.75
N HIS A 142 2.55 9.97 4.59
CA HIS A 142 1.87 11.20 4.20
C HIS A 142 2.48 11.88 2.96
N ARG A 143 3.78 11.67 2.67
CA ARG A 143 4.44 12.19 1.48
C ARG A 143 4.07 11.42 0.21
N LEU A 144 3.80 10.11 0.31
CA LEU A 144 3.41 9.26 -0.81
C LEU A 144 1.96 9.49 -1.24
N VAL A 145 1.08 9.79 -0.28
CA VAL A 145 -0.36 9.97 -0.53
C VAL A 145 -0.78 11.44 -0.63
N ARG A 146 0.16 12.38 -0.52
CA ARG A 146 -0.12 13.79 -0.86
C ARG A 146 -0.21 13.87 -2.37
N LEU A 147 -1.40 14.21 -2.85
CA LEU A 147 -1.56 14.85 -4.15
C LEU A 147 -0.55 16.00 -4.24
N LYS A 148 0.23 16.08 -5.33
CA LYS A 148 0.75 17.36 -5.81
C LYS A 148 -0.48 18.22 -6.12
N LEU A 149 -1.05 18.84 -5.09
CA LEU A 149 -2.22 19.71 -5.13
C LEU A 149 -1.86 21.08 -5.71
N ASP A 150 -0.98 21.14 -6.71
CA ASP A 150 -0.58 22.40 -7.33
C ASP A 150 -1.51 22.87 -8.45
N MET A 151 -2.55 22.09 -8.79
CA MET A 151 -3.54 22.52 -9.81
C MET A 151 -4.96 22.76 -9.25
N ARG A 152 -5.31 22.20 -8.09
CA ARG A 152 -6.68 22.31 -7.54
C ARG A 152 -6.96 23.66 -6.85
N LYS A 153 -5.92 24.27 -6.25
CA LYS A 153 -6.02 25.64 -5.69
C LYS A 153 -6.25 26.69 -6.78
N GLY A 154 -5.59 26.53 -7.93
CA GLY A 154 -5.82 27.38 -9.10
C GLY A 154 -7.26 27.26 -9.61
N PHE A 155 -7.74 26.04 -9.84
CA PHE A 155 -9.11 25.84 -10.36
C PHE A 155 -10.21 26.34 -9.42
N GLN A 156 -10.06 26.13 -8.10
CA GLN A 156 -11.01 26.67 -7.11
C GLN A 156 -10.99 28.20 -7.08
N TYR A 157 -9.82 28.82 -7.14
CA TYR A 157 -9.69 30.28 -7.24
C TYR A 157 -10.38 30.82 -8.50
N TYR A 158 -10.13 30.22 -9.67
CA TYR A 158 -10.79 30.61 -10.92
C TYR A 158 -12.32 30.43 -10.84
N ALA A 159 -12.81 29.34 -10.25
CA ALA A 159 -14.25 29.13 -10.05
C ALA A 159 -14.87 30.21 -9.15
N TYR A 160 -14.20 30.60 -8.06
CA TYR A 160 -14.65 31.70 -7.19
C TYR A 160 -14.64 33.05 -7.93
N CYS A 161 -13.61 33.35 -8.72
CA CYS A 161 -13.56 34.57 -9.53
C CYS A 161 -14.71 34.65 -10.54
N TRP A 162 -15.06 33.53 -11.19
CA TRP A 162 -16.20 33.48 -12.12
C TRP A 162 -17.54 33.70 -11.43
N ILE A 163 -17.75 33.12 -10.23
CA ILE A 163 -18.97 33.34 -9.44
C ILE A 163 -19.09 34.82 -9.04
N ILE A 164 -18.00 35.43 -8.57
CA ILE A 164 -17.99 36.85 -8.18
C ILE A 164 -18.27 37.75 -9.40
N ALA A 165 -17.62 37.47 -10.55
CA ALA A 165 -17.86 38.22 -11.78
C ALA A 165 -19.33 38.13 -12.23
N PHE A 166 -19.93 36.94 -12.14
CA PHE A 166 -21.34 36.74 -12.47
C PHE A 166 -22.26 37.53 -11.54
N ILE A 167 -22.01 37.52 -10.22
CA ILE A 167 -22.79 38.29 -9.25
C ILE A 167 -22.69 39.80 -9.54
N ILE A 168 -21.49 40.32 -9.83
CA ILE A 168 -21.29 41.72 -10.16
C ILE A 168 -22.07 42.10 -11.43
N LEU A 169 -21.98 41.29 -12.48
CA LEU A 169 -22.74 41.50 -13.72
C LEU A 169 -24.25 41.50 -13.47
N LEU A 170 -24.73 40.63 -12.57
CA LEU A 170 -26.14 40.53 -12.20
C LEU A 170 -26.62 41.77 -11.43
N ILE A 171 -25.79 42.29 -10.52
CA ILE A 171 -26.08 43.55 -9.80
C ILE A 171 -26.13 44.73 -10.78
N ILE A 172 -25.17 44.85 -11.70
CA ILE A 172 -25.15 45.92 -12.72
C ILE A 172 -26.39 45.83 -13.60
N PHE A 173 -26.75 44.62 -14.05
CA PHE A 173 -27.93 44.40 -14.89
C PHE A 173 -29.24 44.78 -14.17
N LEU A 174 -29.38 44.43 -12.89
CA LEU A 174 -30.54 44.80 -12.08
C LEU A 174 -30.59 46.31 -11.83
N ALA A 175 -29.45 46.96 -11.58
CA ALA A 175 -29.37 48.41 -11.38
C ALA A 175 -29.70 49.21 -12.64
N GLN A 176 -29.51 48.65 -13.84
CA GLN A 176 -29.90 49.28 -15.11
C GLN A 176 -31.41 49.15 -15.42
N ARG A 177 -32.13 48.29 -14.71
CA ARG A 177 -33.58 48.06 -14.90
C ARG A 177 -34.46 48.72 -13.81
N LEU A 178 -33.85 49.38 -12.83
CA LEU A 178 -34.49 50.27 -11.86
C LEU A 178 -34.42 51.72 -12.36
#